data_AF-E3NK52-F1
#
_entry.id   AF-E3NK52-F1
#
_cell.length_a   1.000
_cell.length_b   1.000
_cell.length_c   1.000
_cell.angle_alpha   90.00
_cell.angle_beta   90.00
_cell.angle_gamma   90.00
#
_symmetry.space_group_name_H-M   'P 1'
#
loop_
_entity.id
_entity.type
_entity.pdbx_description
1 polymer ?
#
loop_
_entity_poly.entity_id
_entity_poly.type
_entity_poly.pdbx_seq_one_letter_code
_entity_poly.pdbx_strand_id
1 'polypeptide(L)'
;MRTIRWKYDEIVDFNVKISKNTRSSLNGDATSQRVVVNLKVIPAGETEVNTLFVDFDEAQLEDFIWRLQEAKAMKERIQKAVTVTTGSKKKAMR
;
A
#
# COMPACT_ATOMS: atom_id res chain seq x y z
N MET A 1 -25.96 -15.98 6.23
CA MET A 1 -25.02 -14.83 6.23
C MET A 1 -23.70 -15.32 5.67
N ARG A 2 -23.23 -14.82 4.51
CA ARG A 2 -21.88 -15.11 4.00
C ARG A 2 -20.96 -14.01 4.50
N THR A 3 -20.10 -14.31 5.46
CA THR A 3 -19.08 -13.37 5.93
C THR A 3 -18.02 -13.24 4.84
N ILE A 4 -17.74 -12.01 4.39
CA ILE A 4 -16.66 -11.74 3.44
C ILE A 4 -15.35 -12.23 4.07
N ARG A 5 -14.62 -13.10 3.37
CA ARG A 5 -13.27 -13.53 3.75
C ARG A 5 -12.32 -13.08 2.67
N TRP A 6 -11.37 -12.24 3.03
CA TRP A 6 -10.34 -11.74 2.11
C TRP A 6 -9.33 -12.83 1.79
N LYS A 7 -8.89 -12.87 0.52
CA LYS A 7 -7.90 -13.85 0.04
C LYS A 7 -6.46 -13.42 0.37
N TYR A 8 -6.25 -12.12 0.53
CA TYR A 8 -4.99 -11.49 0.88
C TYR A 8 -5.26 -10.46 1.98
N ASP A 9 -4.20 -10.00 2.65
CA ASP A 9 -4.31 -8.91 3.61
C ASP A 9 -4.81 -7.64 2.89
N GLU A 10 -5.84 -7.02 3.45
CA GLU A 10 -6.49 -5.85 2.85
C GLU A 10 -6.17 -4.61 3.70
N ILE A 11 -5.56 -3.59 3.10
CA ILE A 11 -5.41 -2.27 3.73
C ILE A 11 -6.76 -1.55 3.61
N VAL A 12 -7.39 -1.27 4.74
CA VAL A 12 -8.73 -0.65 4.79
C VAL A 12 -8.71 0.83 5.13
N ASP A 13 -7.64 1.31 5.77
CA ASP A 13 -7.44 2.70 6.14
C ASP A 13 -5.95 2.96 6.39
N PHE A 14 -5.50 4.19 6.16
CA PHE A 14 -4.16 4.62 6.52
C PHE A 14 -4.18 6.05 7.05
N ASN A 15 -3.34 6.33 8.04
CA ASN A 15 -3.17 7.66 8.59
C ASN A 15 -1.69 7.99 8.72
N VAL A 16 -1.30 9.19 8.29
CA VAL A 16 0.09 9.65 8.33
C VAL A 16 0.25 10.70 9.42
N LYS A 17 1.20 10.48 10.32
CA LYS A 17 1.60 11.43 11.35
C LYS A 17 3.06 11.79 11.15
N ILE A 18 3.31 13.06 10.84
CA ILE A 18 4.67 13.59 10.81
C ILE A 18 4.99 14.04 12.23
N SER A 19 5.96 13.36 12.85
CA SER A 19 6.41 13.69 14.20
C SER A 19 7.88 14.08 14.15
N LYS A 20 8.22 15.23 14.73
CA LYS A 20 9.59 15.51 15.16
C LYS A 20 9.87 14.66 16.41
N ASN A 21 9.92 13.33 16.26
CA ASN A 21 10.03 12.44 17.41
C ASN A 21 11.49 12.17 17.75
N THR A 22 11.82 12.40 19.02
CA THR A 22 13.13 12.26 19.65
C THR A 22 13.44 10.81 20.07
N ARG A 23 12.53 9.84 19.84
CA ARG A 23 12.71 8.42 20.15
C ARG A 23 12.17 7.52 19.05
N SER A 24 13.07 6.97 18.24
CA SER A 24 12.79 5.91 17.26
C SER A 24 13.09 4.53 17.85
N SER A 25 12.45 3.49 17.30
CA SER A 25 12.84 2.08 17.51
C SER A 25 14.10 1.68 16.71
N LEU A 26 14.53 2.54 15.78
CA LEU A 26 15.76 2.44 15.01
C LEU A 26 16.73 3.53 15.51
N ASN A 27 17.82 3.11 16.15
CA ASN A 27 18.93 3.90 16.69
C ASN A 27 18.90 5.45 16.50
N GLY A 28 18.63 6.17 17.60
CA GLY A 28 19.65 6.99 18.25
C GLY A 28 19.76 8.50 17.96
N ASP A 29 19.22 9.04 16.87
CA ASP A 29 19.31 10.50 16.62
C ASP A 29 17.98 11.22 16.88
N ALA A 30 17.92 11.92 18.01
CA ALA A 30 16.75 12.64 18.48
C ALA A 30 16.40 13.88 17.61
N THR A 31 17.25 14.26 16.66
CA THR A 31 17.05 15.45 15.81
C THR A 31 16.45 15.15 14.43
N SER A 32 16.40 13.88 14.04
CA SER A 32 15.85 13.45 12.74
C SER A 32 14.32 13.60 12.70
N GLN A 33 13.78 14.22 11.65
CA GLN A 33 12.34 14.17 11.39
C GLN A 33 11.94 12.75 10.99
N ARG A 34 10.82 12.26 11.52
CA ARG A 34 10.32 10.90 11.27
C ARG A 34 8.86 10.95 10.86
N VAL A 35 8.50 10.08 9.92
CA VAL A 35 7.12 9.97 9.43
C VAL A 35 6.57 8.61 9.84
N VAL A 36 5.57 8.63 10.72
CA VAL A 36 4.90 7.43 11.18
C VAL A 36 3.63 7.24 10.38
N VAL A 37 3.51 6.07 9.75
CA VAL A 37 2.33 5.66 9.01
C VAL A 37 1.62 4.55 9.79
N ASN A 38 0.37 4.80 10.13
CA ASN A 38 -0.52 3.83 10.75
C ASN A 38 -1.37 3.19 9.66
N LEU A 39 -1.20 1.89 9.43
CA LEU A 39 -1.99 1.12 8.47
C LEU A 39 -3.01 0.28 9.22
N LYS A 40 -4.28 0.43 8.89
CA LYS A 40 -5.32 -0.52 9.33
C LYS A 40 -5.45 -1.61 8.29
N VAL A 41 -5.25 -2.85 8.71
CA VAL A 41 -5.21 -4.03 7.84
C VAL A 41 -6.17 -5.08 8.37
N ILE A 42 -6.93 -5.71 7.48
CA ILE A 42 -7.66 -6.95 7.79
C ILE A 42 -6.81 -8.11 7.25
N PRO A 43 -6.25 -8.96 8.11
CA PRO A 43 -5.46 -10.10 7.64
C PRO A 43 -6.29 -11.10 6.84
N ALA A 44 -5.63 -11.85 5.95
CA ALA A 44 -6.27 -12.86 5.13
C ALA A 44 -7.01 -13.90 5.99
N GLY A 45 -8.26 -14.16 5.65
CA GLY A 45 -9.11 -15.10 6.40
C GLY A 45 -9.65 -14.58 7.74
N GLU A 46 -9.23 -13.39 8.18
CA GLU A 46 -9.72 -12.75 9.40
C GLU A 46 -10.84 -11.74 9.10
N THR A 47 -11.50 -11.30 10.16
CA THR A 47 -12.56 -10.27 10.12
C THR A 47 -12.22 -9.05 10.97
N GLU A 48 -11.20 -9.14 11.81
CA GLU A 48 -10.78 -8.07 12.71
C GLU A 48 -9.78 -7.15 12.05
N VAL A 49 -9.82 -5.88 12.44
CA VAL A 49 -8.92 -4.84 11.90
C VAL A 49 -7.72 -4.69 12.84
N ASN A 50 -6.54 -4.97 12.33
CA ASN A 50 -5.27 -4.78 13.01
C ASN A 50 -4.64 -3.43 12.61
N THR A 51 -3.87 -2.83 13.52
CA THR A 51 -3.12 -1.60 13.21
C THR A 51 -1.62 -1.92 13.17
N LEU A 52 -0.98 -1.65 12.04
CA LEU A 52 0.47 -1.71 11.86
C LEU A 52 1.05 -0.29 11.92
N PHE A 53 2.16 -0.15 12.62
CA PHE A 53 2.90 1.11 12.75
C PHE A 53 4.20 0.99 11.97
N VAL A 54 4.39 1.86 10.98
CA VAL A 54 5.60 1.91 10.15
C VAL A 54 6.27 3.25 10.37
N ASP A 55 7.53 3.23 10.80
CA ASP A 55 8.36 4.42 11.01
C ASP A 55 9.33 4.56 9.83
N PHE A 56 9.30 5.71 9.17
CA PHE A 56 10.18 6.05 8.06
C PHE A 56 11.08 7.23 8.42
N ASP A 57 12.36 7.13 8.08
CA ASP A 57 13.14 8.33 7.78
C ASP A 57 12.77 8.92 6.41
N GLU A 58 13.31 10.11 6.09
CA GLU A 58 13.00 10.84 4.86
C GLU A 58 13.33 10.02 3.61
N ALA A 59 14.51 9.42 3.53
CA ALA A 59 14.94 8.65 2.37
C ALA A 59 14.10 7.38 2.18
N GLN A 60 13.74 6.70 3.27
CA GLN A 60 12.87 5.53 3.23
C GLN A 60 11.45 5.88 2.80
N LEU A 61 10.93 7.05 3.23
CA LEU A 61 9.61 7.51 2.80
C LEU A 61 9.60 7.84 1.30
N GLU A 62 10.63 8.51 0.81
CA GLU A 62 10.78 8.82 -0.62
C GLU A 62 10.83 7.55 -1.47
N ASP A 63 11.66 6.56 -1.08
CA ASP A 63 11.73 5.27 -1.77
C ASP A 63 10.38 4.53 -1.72
N PHE A 64 9.68 4.57 -0.58
CA PHE A 64 8.37 3.96 -0.43
C PHE A 64 7.33 4.59 -1.37
N ILE A 65 7.27 5.92 -1.44
CA ILE A 65 6.36 6.64 -2.36
C ILE A 65 6.69 6.31 -3.81
N TRP A 66 7.98 6.26 -4.16
CA TRP A 66 8.42 5.91 -5.52
C TRP A 66 7.93 4.52 -5.94
N ARG A 67 8.11 3.50 -5.08
CA ARG A 67 7.64 2.14 -5.34
C ARG A 67 6.12 2.06 -5.53
N LEU A 68 5.35 2.84 -4.77
CA LEU A 68 3.89 2.92 -4.95
C LEU A 68 3.50 3.52 -6.30
N GLN A 69 4.23 4.52 -6.78
CA GLN A 69 4.02 5.11 -8.11
C GLN A 69 4.35 4.12 -9.22
N GLU A 70 5.45 3.37 -9.10
CA GLU A 70 5.81 2.31 -10.06
C GLU A 70 4.75 1.21 -10.10
N ALA A 71 4.27 0.75 -8.94
CA ALA A 71 3.20 -0.25 -8.86
C ALA A 71 1.90 0.24 -9.55
N LYS A 72 1.54 1.52 -9.35
CA LYS A 72 0.40 2.15 -10.04
C LYS A 72 0.60 2.15 -11.56
N ALA A 73 1.77 2.61 -12.03
CA ALA A 73 2.07 2.65 -13.45
C ALA A 73 2.02 1.26 -14.09
N MET A 74 2.52 0.23 -13.39
CA MET A 74 2.44 -1.16 -13.85
C MET A 74 1.00 -1.66 -13.93
N LYS A 75 0.17 -1.39 -12.91
CA LYS A 75 -1.27 -1.72 -12.93
C LYS A 75 -1.99 -1.10 -14.12
N GLU A 76 -1.74 0.18 -14.40
CA GLU A 76 -2.35 0.88 -15.55
C GLU A 76 -1.92 0.28 -16.88
N ARG A 77 -0.64 -0.09 -17.04
CA ARG A 77 -0.14 -0.79 -18.23
C ARG A 77 -0.81 -2.13 -18.43
N ILE A 78 -0.96 -2.93 -17.37
CA ILE A 78 -1.65 -4.23 -17.41
C ILE A 78 -3.11 -4.05 -17.81
N GLN A 79 -3.82 -3.07 -17.23
CA GLN A 79 -5.22 -2.78 -17.58
C GLN A 79 -5.38 -2.38 -19.06
N LYS A 80 -4.47 -1.55 -19.59
CA LYS A 80 -4.44 -1.19 -21.02
C LYS A 80 -4.18 -2.40 -21.91
N ALA A 81 -3.23 -3.27 -21.54
CA ALA A 81 -2.95 -4.48 -22.31
C ALA A 81 -4.15 -5.43 -22.34
N VAL A 82 -4.81 -5.66 -21.20
CA VAL A 82 -6.00 -6.52 -21.08
C VAL A 82 -7.17 -5.99 -21.91
N THR A 83 -7.40 -4.68 -21.92
CA THR A 83 -8.46 -4.05 -22.73
C THR A 83 -8.19 -4.17 -24.23
N VAL A 84 -6.94 -4.04 -24.67
CA VAL A 84 -6.54 -4.28 -26.07
C VAL A 84 -6.77 -5.74 -26.47
N THR A 85 -6.40 -6.70 -25.62
CA THR A 85 -6.58 -8.13 -25.92
C THR A 85 -8.05 -8.54 -26.00
N THR A 86 -8.91 -8.01 -25.11
CA THR A 86 -10.36 -8.27 -25.14
C THR A 86 -11.07 -7.55 -26.29
N GLY A 87 -10.64 -6.34 -26.66
CA GLY A 87 -11.13 -5.63 -27.84
C GLY A 87 -10.79 -6.33 -29.15
N SER A 88 -9.55 -6.85 -29.29
CA SER A 88 -9.12 -7.61 -30.48
C SER A 88 -9.87 -8.93 -30.65
N LYS A 89 -10.19 -9.65 -29.55
CA LYS A 89 -11.00 -10.88 -29.64
C LYS A 89 -12.43 -10.63 -30.15
N LYS A 90 -13.06 -9.50 -29.80
CA LYS A 90 -14.39 -9.13 -30.31
C LYS A 90 -14.41 -8.80 -31.80
N LYS A 91 -13.28 -8.33 -32.37
CA LYS A 91 -13.19 -7.97 -33.79
C LYS A 91 -12.91 -9.18 -34.70
N ALA A 92 -12.28 -10.23 -34.17
CA ALA A 92 -11.97 -11.46 -34.89
C ALA A 92 -13.13 -12.49 -34.91
N MET A 93 -14.24 -12.19 -34.24
CA MET A 93 -15.40 -13.07 -34.07
C MET A 93 -16.66 -12.54 -34.78
N ARG A 94 -16.49 -11.55 -35.67
CA ARG A 94 -17.51 -10.99 -36.57
C ARG A 94 -17.15 -11.29 -38.01
#